data_AF-A0A9E2S6R6-F1
#
_entry.id   AF-A0A9E2S6R6-F1
#
_cell.length_a   1.000
_cell.length_b   1.000
_cell.length_c   1.000
_cell.angle_alpha   90.00
_cell.angle_beta   90.00
_cell.angle_gamma   90.00
#
_symmetry.space_group_name_H-M   'P 1'
#
loop_
_entity.id
_entity.type
_entity.pdbx_description
1 polymer ?
#
loop_
_entity_poly.entity_id
_entity_poly.type
_entity_poly.pdbx_seq_one_letter_code
_entity_poly.pdbx_strand_id
1 'polypeptide(L)'
;MKRFYSFLVLLAIAGSIVSCKKDDPPAPDNFANFESASQGIDEATTEVSFAVKLSRAADKDVTVNVQLQDSGVVYSTHYTTVPAASNGALSITIPAGSTSASFKLKKASDIFLSGSEYVNFTIQSASTPAKVGSTAALKVLFSSIVSKGAANFQLSGIAGSEAGSSAANSVFVDLSNNKQTPVLRASWDLGFYTGNEFRVIINNTTGANAVKVNKTDINSVSLADINLTTTPLTFGQGEGDLAFVDDVTGDLTKTVIGEVSANDADNKVYIINRANGGGFGSLYAGTADSLIKVRVLKTATGYTLQYASIKETTFKTVIITKNTSYNFQHVSFNKGAEVTVQPTKGAWDIEWTYNTYKTALSADAYVPYAYPDFVLVNDKGGVKVAQILTTTKTYDAYAEADIVSTTFAADRNLIGSSWRSTGGPGGGATGAKTDRFYVIKDAVGNVYKLKFISMGAGDGGTRGKPVIEYALVKKS
;
A
#
# COMPACT_ATOMS: atom_id res chain seq x y z
N MET A 1 -1.03 14.09 88.13
CA MET A 1 0.07 14.84 88.77
C MET A 1 1.14 15.13 87.73
N LYS A 2 1.57 16.39 87.67
CA LYS A 2 2.55 17.02 86.75
C LYS A 2 3.87 16.23 86.71
N ARG A 3 4.57 16.14 85.58
CA ARG A 3 5.69 17.02 85.16
C ARG A 3 6.34 16.40 83.89
N PHE A 4 6.99 17.06 82.95
CA PHE A 4 7.07 18.43 82.40
C PHE A 4 8.10 18.27 81.24
N TYR A 5 7.78 18.78 80.03
CA TYR A 5 8.66 19.35 78.97
C TYR A 5 10.05 18.73 78.68
N SER A 6 10.44 18.54 77.39
CA SER A 6 10.95 19.61 76.51
C SER A 6 11.65 19.11 75.22
N PHE A 7 11.63 19.99 74.21
CA PHE A 7 12.52 20.13 73.03
C PHE A 7 12.43 19.22 71.79
N LEU A 8 11.74 19.76 70.77
CA LEU A 8 12.21 20.00 69.40
C LEU A 8 13.55 19.36 68.99
N VAL A 9 13.52 18.47 67.98
CA VAL A 9 14.40 18.51 66.80
C VAL A 9 13.62 18.00 65.59
N LEU A 10 13.23 18.93 64.73
CA LEU A 10 12.92 18.67 63.32
C LEU A 10 14.25 18.29 62.64
N LEU A 11 14.38 17.08 62.11
CA LEU A 11 15.38 16.79 61.09
C LEU A 11 14.69 16.11 59.92
N ALA A 12 14.33 16.94 58.94
CA ALA A 12 13.89 16.51 57.63
C ALA A 12 15.04 15.79 56.93
N ILE A 13 14.96 14.46 56.85
CA ILE A 13 15.82 13.68 55.96
C ILE A 13 15.21 13.82 54.56
N ALA A 14 15.58 14.90 53.87
CA ALA A 14 15.45 15.00 52.43
C ALA A 14 16.47 14.03 51.82
N GLY A 15 16.04 12.78 51.59
CA GLY A 15 16.78 11.82 50.81
C GLY A 15 16.89 12.33 49.37
N SER A 16 18.04 12.92 49.04
CA SER A 16 18.49 13.10 47.68
C SER A 16 18.75 11.73 47.06
N ILE A 17 17.68 11.10 46.57
CA ILE A 17 17.78 10.08 45.52
C ILE A 17 18.31 10.77 44.27
N VAL A 18 19.63 10.86 44.16
CA VAL A 18 20.29 10.99 42.86
C VAL A 18 19.93 9.74 42.09
N SER A 19 18.84 9.82 41.33
CA SER A 19 18.54 8.87 40.27
C SER A 19 19.72 8.97 39.30
N CYS A 20 20.63 8.00 39.37
CA CYS A 20 21.55 7.73 38.29
C CYS A 20 20.68 7.46 37.05
N LYS A 21 20.48 8.47 36.21
CA LYS A 21 20.10 8.24 34.82
C LYS A 21 21.19 7.34 34.26
N LYS A 22 20.90 6.05 34.14
CA LYS A 22 21.66 5.22 33.21
C LYS A 22 21.41 5.88 31.86
N ASP A 23 22.45 6.48 31.30
CA ASP A 23 22.38 6.99 29.93
C ASP A 23 21.89 5.85 29.06
N ASP A 24 20.73 6.05 28.41
CA ASP A 24 20.21 5.07 27.49
C ASP A 24 21.30 4.77 26.45
N PRO A 25 21.52 3.50 26.11
CA PRO A 25 22.54 3.15 25.14
C PRO A 25 22.33 3.96 23.86
N PRO A 26 23.41 4.47 23.24
CA PRO A 26 23.29 5.30 22.05
C PRO A 26 22.48 4.55 21.00
N ALA A 27 21.47 5.23 20.43
CA ALA A 27 20.68 4.68 19.36
C ALA A 27 21.60 4.23 18.21
N PRO A 28 21.23 3.19 17.42
CA PRO A 28 22.01 2.73 16.28
C PRO A 28 22.39 3.85 15.30
N ASP A 29 23.17 3.62 14.25
CA ASP A 29 23.34 4.67 13.23
C ASP A 29 22.03 4.89 12.43
N ASN A 30 21.76 6.14 12.03
CA ASN A 30 20.66 6.47 11.12
C ASN A 30 21.22 6.72 9.71
N PHE A 31 20.77 5.97 8.71
CA PHE A 31 21.35 5.99 7.37
C PHE A 31 20.36 6.49 6.32
N ALA A 32 20.78 7.46 5.51
CA ALA A 32 20.07 7.93 4.33
C ALA A 32 20.41 7.07 3.10
N ASN A 33 19.39 6.51 2.45
CA ASN A 33 19.52 5.60 1.29
C ASN A 33 18.46 5.91 0.24
N PHE A 34 18.74 5.61 -1.03
CA PHE A 34 17.68 5.42 -2.02
C PHE A 34 16.97 4.07 -1.80
N GLU A 35 15.75 3.94 -2.34
CA GLU A 35 14.97 2.69 -2.26
C GLU A 35 15.56 1.55 -3.09
N SER A 36 16.30 1.89 -4.14
CA SER A 36 16.93 0.93 -5.04
C SER A 36 18.16 1.57 -5.70
N ALA A 37 19.03 0.73 -6.26
CA ALA A 37 20.22 1.18 -6.98
C ALA A 37 19.92 1.57 -8.44
N SER A 38 18.77 1.17 -8.98
CA SER A 38 18.41 1.49 -10.37
C SER A 38 16.91 1.43 -10.60
N GLN A 39 16.38 2.36 -11.40
CA GLN A 39 15.00 2.36 -11.89
C GLN A 39 14.95 2.79 -13.36
N GLY A 40 13.93 2.34 -14.07
CA GLY A 40 13.60 2.74 -15.42
C GLY A 40 12.39 3.66 -15.47
N ILE A 41 12.39 4.55 -16.47
CA ILE A 41 11.27 5.41 -16.83
C ILE A 41 10.85 5.03 -18.24
N ASP A 42 9.72 4.33 -18.36
CA ASP A 42 9.16 4.00 -19.67
C ASP A 42 8.80 5.25 -20.48
N GLU A 43 8.55 5.06 -21.77
CA GLU A 43 8.26 6.14 -22.71
C GLU A 43 7.07 7.00 -22.27
N ALA A 44 5.98 6.37 -21.82
CA ALA A 44 4.73 7.03 -21.45
C ALA A 44 4.79 7.79 -20.12
N THR A 45 5.70 7.43 -19.22
CA THR A 45 5.82 8.03 -17.89
C THR A 45 6.44 9.41 -17.99
N THR A 46 5.69 10.51 -17.83
CA THR A 46 6.26 11.87 -17.95
C THR A 46 6.94 12.35 -16.67
N GLU A 47 6.57 11.82 -15.51
CA GLU A 47 7.21 12.12 -14.23
C GLU A 47 7.30 10.89 -13.32
N VAL A 48 8.35 10.86 -12.50
CA VAL A 48 8.57 9.81 -11.50
C VAL A 48 9.06 10.45 -10.20
N SER A 49 8.64 9.88 -9.07
CA SER A 49 9.09 10.29 -7.74
C SER A 49 10.05 9.23 -7.19
N PHE A 50 11.16 9.67 -6.60
CA PHE A 50 12.14 8.81 -5.94
C PHE A 50 12.21 9.20 -4.48
N ALA A 51 12.14 8.21 -3.58
CA ALA A 51 12.28 8.45 -2.15
C ALA A 51 13.73 8.31 -1.68
N VAL A 52 14.10 9.18 -0.75
CA VAL A 52 15.27 9.03 0.11
C VAL A 52 14.76 8.63 1.49
N LYS A 53 15.21 7.49 1.99
CA LYS A 53 14.76 6.87 3.24
C LYS A 53 15.84 6.96 4.32
N LEU A 54 15.40 7.22 5.55
CA LEU A 54 16.18 7.05 6.77
C LEU A 54 15.89 5.67 7.36
N SER A 55 16.91 5.02 7.93
CA SER A 55 16.73 3.74 8.65
C SER A 55 15.86 3.88 9.90
N ARG A 56 15.77 5.09 10.48
CA ARG A 56 14.78 5.46 11.51
C ARG A 56 14.38 6.93 11.42
N ALA A 57 13.33 7.30 12.14
CA ALA A 57 12.95 8.70 12.27
C ALA A 57 14.05 9.48 13.01
N ALA A 58 14.34 10.69 12.54
CA ALA A 58 15.23 11.62 13.22
C ALA A 58 14.42 12.59 14.10
N ASP A 59 15.01 13.09 15.18
CA ASP A 59 14.42 14.09 16.08
C ASP A 59 14.53 15.52 15.53
N LYS A 60 15.23 15.70 14.42
CA LYS A 60 15.47 16.95 13.72
C LYS A 60 15.40 16.72 12.21
N ASP A 61 15.22 17.80 11.46
CA ASP A 61 15.27 17.77 10.00
C ASP A 61 16.64 17.24 9.53
N VAL A 62 16.61 16.34 8.55
CA VAL A 62 17.79 15.81 7.88
C VAL A 62 17.82 16.32 6.45
N THR A 63 18.82 17.13 6.11
CA THR A 63 19.08 17.59 4.75
C THR A 63 20.01 16.61 4.06
N VAL A 64 19.58 16.08 2.93
CA VAL A 64 20.34 15.15 2.08
C VAL A 64 20.72 15.86 0.78
N ASN A 65 22.03 15.94 0.51
CA ASN A 65 22.53 16.51 -0.73
C ASN A 65 22.78 15.40 -1.76
N VAL A 66 22.15 15.51 -2.91
CA VAL A 66 22.20 14.50 -3.98
C VAL A 66 22.79 15.11 -5.24
N GLN A 67 23.95 14.60 -5.68
CA GLN A 67 24.59 15.00 -6.93
C GLN A 67 23.98 14.27 -8.13
N LEU A 68 23.92 14.97 -9.28
CA LEU A 68 23.44 14.46 -10.55
C LEU A 68 24.63 14.29 -11.50
N GLN A 69 24.63 13.19 -12.25
CA GLN A 69 25.56 12.96 -13.35
C GLN A 69 24.81 12.38 -14.55
N ASP A 70 24.77 13.16 -15.62
CA ASP A 70 24.01 12.85 -16.84
C ASP A 70 24.83 11.97 -17.79
N SER A 71 24.14 11.13 -18.56
CA SER A 71 24.72 10.35 -19.65
C SER A 71 23.71 10.26 -20.79
N GLY A 72 24.02 10.89 -21.93
CA GLY A 72 23.13 10.96 -23.10
C GLY A 72 21.88 11.84 -22.92
N VAL A 73 21.67 12.41 -21.73
CA VAL A 73 20.66 13.43 -21.43
C VAL A 73 21.32 14.70 -20.91
N VAL A 74 20.53 15.77 -20.77
CA VAL A 74 20.99 17.08 -20.29
C VAL A 74 19.89 17.68 -19.43
N TYR A 75 20.20 18.01 -18.18
CA TYR A 75 19.30 18.73 -17.26
C TYR A 75 18.76 20.04 -17.89
N SER A 76 17.50 20.38 -17.61
CA SER A 76 16.73 21.48 -18.21
C SER A 76 16.40 21.35 -19.70
N THR A 77 17.03 20.41 -20.44
CA THR A 77 16.71 20.13 -21.85
C THR A 77 15.86 18.87 -21.99
N HIS A 78 16.34 17.76 -21.43
CA HIS A 78 15.68 16.46 -21.52
C HIS A 78 14.85 16.14 -20.27
N TYR A 79 15.22 16.72 -19.13
CA TYR A 79 14.48 16.53 -17.89
C TYR A 79 14.76 17.66 -16.89
N THR A 80 13.87 17.79 -15.90
CA THR A 80 14.05 18.63 -14.72
C THR A 80 13.75 17.83 -13.46
N THR A 81 13.98 18.41 -12.28
CA THR A 81 13.61 17.80 -11.01
C THR A 81 12.80 18.75 -10.15
N VAL A 82 12.10 18.20 -9.15
CA VAL A 82 11.45 18.97 -8.07
C VAL A 82 11.92 18.40 -6.73
N PRO A 83 12.64 19.17 -5.89
CA PRO A 83 13.10 20.54 -6.13
C PRO A 83 14.05 20.65 -7.34
N ALA A 84 14.20 21.86 -7.88
CA ALA A 84 15.14 22.09 -8.98
C ALA A 84 16.57 21.88 -8.49
N ALA A 85 17.40 21.23 -9.29
CA ALA A 85 18.82 21.10 -9.00
C ALA A 85 19.50 22.45 -9.19
N SER A 86 20.44 22.77 -8.30
CA SER A 86 21.33 23.92 -8.42
C SER A 86 22.76 23.42 -8.39
N ASN A 87 23.61 23.92 -9.29
CA ASN A 87 25.00 23.49 -9.44
C ASN A 87 25.17 21.96 -9.51
N GLY A 88 24.27 21.27 -10.23
CA GLY A 88 24.30 19.82 -10.41
C GLY A 88 23.93 19.01 -9.16
N ALA A 89 23.27 19.62 -8.17
CA ALA A 89 22.84 18.94 -6.95
C ALA A 89 21.43 19.31 -6.49
N LEU A 90 20.76 18.36 -5.85
CA LEU A 90 19.50 18.54 -5.13
C LEU A 90 19.77 18.63 -3.63
N SER A 91 18.96 19.43 -2.95
CA SER A 91 18.86 19.43 -1.50
C SER A 91 17.47 18.92 -1.12
N ILE A 92 17.42 17.79 -0.42
CA ILE A 92 16.18 17.11 -0.03
C ILE A 92 16.11 17.14 1.50
N THR A 93 15.06 17.77 2.05
CA THR A 93 14.83 17.79 3.50
C THR A 93 13.87 16.69 3.90
N ILE A 94 14.32 15.81 4.79
CA ILE A 94 13.48 14.84 5.51
C ILE A 94 13.09 15.49 6.84
N PRO A 95 11.81 15.85 7.06
CA PRO A 95 11.40 16.53 8.28
C PRO A 95 11.61 15.68 9.54
N ALA A 96 11.82 16.34 10.68
CA ALA A 96 11.83 15.70 12.00
C ALA A 96 10.60 14.80 12.18
N GLY A 97 10.80 13.61 12.75
CA GLY A 97 9.77 12.59 12.94
C GLY A 97 9.45 11.77 11.67
N SER A 98 9.87 12.21 10.48
CA SER A 98 9.66 11.47 9.23
C SER A 98 10.78 10.46 8.98
N THR A 99 10.48 9.43 8.19
CA THR A 99 11.48 8.42 7.77
C THR A 99 11.84 8.51 6.29
N SER A 100 11.26 9.44 5.56
CA SER A 100 11.59 9.65 4.16
C SER A 100 11.15 11.02 3.67
N ALA A 101 11.74 11.46 2.57
CA ALA A 101 11.22 12.50 1.70
C ALA A 101 11.41 12.05 0.25
N SER A 102 10.76 12.72 -0.70
CA SER A 102 10.86 12.39 -2.12
C SER A 102 11.25 13.61 -2.95
N PHE A 103 11.90 13.35 -4.08
CA PHE A 103 12.08 14.31 -5.16
C PHE A 103 11.48 13.74 -6.44
N LYS A 104 11.12 14.61 -7.38
CA LYS A 104 10.60 14.21 -8.69
C LYS A 104 11.65 14.41 -9.77
N LEU A 105 11.63 13.54 -10.78
CA LEU A 105 12.20 13.78 -12.10
C LEU A 105 11.04 13.93 -13.09
N LYS A 106 11.08 14.99 -13.90
CA LYS A 106 10.11 15.27 -14.95
C LYS A 106 10.81 15.23 -16.31
N LYS A 107 10.39 14.35 -17.20
CA LYS A 107 10.87 14.33 -18.59
C LYS A 107 10.32 15.54 -19.34
N ALA A 108 11.13 16.11 -20.22
CA ALA A 108 10.64 17.08 -21.19
C ALA A 108 9.73 16.39 -22.22
N SER A 109 8.80 17.14 -22.80
CA SER A 109 7.98 16.64 -23.91
C SER A 109 8.78 16.65 -25.21
N ASP A 110 8.35 15.82 -26.16
CA ASP A 110 8.84 15.85 -27.55
C ASP A 110 10.36 15.69 -27.73
N ILE A 111 11.00 14.99 -26.78
CA ILE A 111 12.42 14.64 -26.85
C ILE A 111 12.64 13.27 -27.51
N PHE A 112 13.73 13.15 -28.25
CA PHE A 112 14.19 11.85 -28.76
C PHE A 112 15.13 11.20 -27.75
N LEU A 113 14.86 9.94 -27.38
CA LEU A 113 15.68 9.13 -26.50
C LEU A 113 15.93 7.77 -27.16
N SER A 114 17.19 7.34 -27.23
CA SER A 114 17.59 6.05 -27.80
C SER A 114 17.34 4.86 -26.85
N GLY A 115 17.01 5.14 -25.58
CA GLY A 115 16.73 4.17 -24.53
C GLY A 115 17.97 3.72 -23.75
N SER A 116 19.14 4.28 -24.05
CA SER A 116 20.40 4.04 -23.33
C SER A 116 20.79 5.17 -22.39
N GLU A 117 20.09 6.31 -22.47
CA GLU A 117 20.32 7.50 -21.67
C GLU A 117 19.94 7.27 -20.21
N TYR A 118 20.71 7.88 -19.32
CA TYR A 118 20.46 7.79 -17.88
C TYR A 118 20.99 9.00 -17.11
N VAL A 119 20.49 9.17 -15.89
CA VAL A 119 21.07 10.05 -14.88
C VAL A 119 21.44 9.21 -13.66
N ASN A 120 22.63 9.43 -13.10
CA ASN A 120 23.01 8.92 -11.79
C ASN A 120 22.73 9.97 -10.73
N PHE A 121 21.94 9.62 -9.72
CA PHE A 121 21.78 10.38 -8.49
C PHE A 121 22.67 9.76 -7.42
N THR A 122 23.50 10.56 -6.74
CA THR A 122 24.39 10.09 -5.67
C THR A 122 24.23 10.93 -4.42
N ILE A 123 23.87 10.30 -3.29
CA ILE A 123 23.85 10.95 -1.97
C ILE A 123 25.30 11.26 -1.58
N GLN A 124 25.66 12.55 -1.60
CA GLN A 124 27.00 13.00 -1.21
C GLN A 124 27.11 13.24 0.29
N SER A 125 26.04 13.73 0.92
CA SER A 125 26.01 13.98 2.35
C SER A 125 24.59 13.92 2.90
N ALA A 126 24.49 13.61 4.19
CA ALA A 126 23.30 13.75 5.00
C ALA A 126 23.68 14.52 6.27
N SER A 127 22.87 15.50 6.68
CA SER A 127 23.11 16.23 7.92
C SER A 127 22.84 15.35 9.15
N THR A 128 23.54 15.64 10.25
CA THR A 128 23.28 15.04 11.57
C THR A 128 21.80 15.16 11.93
N PRO A 129 21.15 14.09 12.47
CA PRO A 129 21.76 12.86 13.00
C PRO A 129 21.91 11.70 12.00
N ALA A 130 21.78 11.92 10.70
CA ALA A 130 21.93 10.87 9.70
C ALA A 130 23.35 10.82 9.09
N LYS A 131 23.70 9.65 8.53
CA LYS A 131 24.90 9.39 7.73
C LYS A 131 24.48 8.85 6.36
N VAL A 132 25.39 8.89 5.38
CA VAL A 132 25.16 8.24 4.08
C VAL A 132 25.15 6.73 4.26
N GLY A 133 24.13 6.06 3.73
CA GLY A 133 23.99 4.60 3.79
C GLY A 133 24.65 3.86 2.63
N SER A 134 24.42 2.55 2.56
CA SER A 134 25.04 1.66 1.56
C SER A 134 24.41 1.80 0.16
N THR A 135 23.13 2.17 0.06
CA THR A 135 22.45 2.42 -1.22
C THR A 135 22.47 3.93 -1.50
N ALA A 136 23.68 4.46 -1.68
CA ALA A 136 23.92 5.89 -1.87
C ALA A 136 23.80 6.35 -3.33
N ALA A 137 23.69 5.43 -4.30
CA ALA A 137 23.59 5.75 -5.72
C ALA A 137 22.33 5.14 -6.32
N LEU A 138 21.67 5.90 -7.19
CA LEU A 138 20.49 5.50 -7.96
C LEU A 138 20.73 5.84 -9.44
N LYS A 139 20.78 4.83 -10.29
CA LYS A 139 20.84 4.97 -11.75
C LYS A 139 19.43 4.97 -12.34
N VAL A 140 19.02 6.07 -12.94
CA VAL A 140 17.70 6.21 -13.57
C VAL A 140 17.84 6.16 -15.08
N LEU A 141 17.35 5.10 -15.70
CA LEU A 141 17.35 4.95 -17.17
C LEU A 141 16.09 5.61 -17.74
N PHE A 142 16.23 6.27 -18.89
CA PHE A 142 15.12 6.85 -19.65
C PHE A 142 14.46 5.80 -20.59
N SER A 143 14.40 4.57 -20.10
CA SER A 143 13.74 3.41 -20.69
C SER A 143 13.29 2.46 -19.58
N SER A 144 12.45 1.49 -19.90
CA SER A 144 12.15 0.40 -18.97
C SER A 144 13.40 -0.45 -18.72
N ILE A 145 13.53 -0.98 -17.50
CA ILE A 145 14.56 -1.95 -17.16
C ILE A 145 13.95 -3.33 -16.94
N VAL A 146 14.80 -4.34 -16.92
CA VAL A 146 14.49 -5.64 -16.30
C VAL A 146 15.45 -5.79 -15.13
N SER A 147 14.96 -5.54 -13.93
CA SER A 147 15.74 -5.63 -12.71
C SER A 147 16.35 -7.02 -12.58
N LYS A 148 17.60 -7.07 -12.09
CA LYS A 148 18.24 -8.33 -11.68
C LYS A 148 17.83 -8.78 -10.28
N GLY A 149 17.19 -7.91 -9.49
CA GLY A 149 16.81 -8.17 -8.12
C GLY A 149 17.28 -7.11 -7.12
N ALA A 150 16.80 -7.24 -5.89
CA ALA A 150 17.23 -6.47 -4.73
C ALA A 150 17.25 -7.36 -3.49
N ALA A 151 18.32 -7.25 -2.68
CA ALA A 151 18.51 -8.07 -1.48
C ALA A 151 17.79 -7.51 -0.24
N ASN A 152 17.50 -6.20 -0.20
CA ASN A 152 16.93 -5.51 0.96
C ASN A 152 15.92 -4.47 0.53
N PHE A 153 14.86 -4.89 -0.17
CA PHE A 153 13.83 -3.98 -0.67
C PHE A 153 12.75 -3.78 0.41
N GLN A 154 12.83 -2.67 1.15
CA GLN A 154 11.90 -2.36 2.24
C GLN A 154 10.64 -1.65 1.73
N LEU A 155 9.47 -2.19 2.05
CA LEU A 155 8.17 -1.63 1.63
C LEU A 155 7.74 -0.44 2.51
N SER A 156 7.11 0.55 1.88
CA SER A 156 6.69 1.83 2.48
C SER A 156 5.24 1.82 2.99
N GLY A 157 4.93 0.93 3.95
CA GLY A 157 3.57 0.80 4.49
C GLY A 157 3.11 1.97 5.37
N ILE A 158 4.04 2.74 5.93
CA ILE A 158 3.77 3.88 6.83
C ILE A 158 3.66 5.17 6.00
N ALA A 159 2.57 5.92 6.16
CA ALA A 159 2.34 7.20 5.48
C ALA A 159 2.75 8.41 6.33
N GLY A 160 2.65 8.31 7.66
CA GLY A 160 3.03 9.36 8.58
C GLY A 160 3.78 8.80 9.78
N SER A 161 3.19 8.97 10.97
CA SER A 161 3.75 8.53 12.25
C SER A 161 2.92 7.41 12.89
N GLU A 162 2.03 6.76 12.14
CA GLU A 162 1.20 5.68 12.65
C GLU A 162 2.03 4.44 13.03
N ALA A 163 1.53 3.68 14.01
CA ALA A 163 2.14 2.40 14.36
C ALA A 163 2.08 1.43 13.18
N GLY A 164 3.06 0.53 13.08
CA GLY A 164 3.12 -0.46 12.00
C GLY A 164 1.90 -1.37 11.87
N SER A 165 1.23 -1.65 12.99
CA SER A 165 -0.05 -2.38 13.00
C SER A 165 -1.21 -1.65 12.32
N SER A 166 -1.04 -0.35 12.10
CA SER A 166 -2.03 0.55 11.52
C SER A 166 -1.55 1.17 10.21
N ALA A 167 -0.53 0.58 9.57
CA ALA A 167 0.05 1.02 8.32
C ALA A 167 -1.01 1.55 7.33
N ALA A 168 -0.92 2.82 6.97
CA ALA A 168 -1.98 3.49 6.21
C ALA A 168 -1.90 3.22 4.70
N ASN A 169 -0.75 2.76 4.19
CA ASN A 169 -0.56 2.52 2.76
C ASN A 169 -0.83 1.07 2.34
N SER A 170 -1.45 0.92 1.17
CA SER A 170 -1.20 -0.17 0.23
C SER A 170 0.12 0.10 -0.49
N VAL A 171 0.95 -0.91 -0.71
CA VAL A 171 2.23 -0.77 -1.42
C VAL A 171 2.24 -1.68 -2.64
N PHE A 172 2.05 -1.10 -3.82
CA PHE A 172 2.21 -1.80 -5.10
C PHE A 172 3.70 -1.95 -5.41
N VAL A 173 4.15 -3.13 -5.81
CA VAL A 173 5.56 -3.43 -6.11
C VAL A 173 5.69 -3.94 -7.54
N ASP A 174 6.58 -3.32 -8.31
CA ASP A 174 7.02 -3.74 -9.63
C ASP A 174 8.46 -4.26 -9.52
N LEU A 175 8.60 -5.58 -9.62
CA LEU A 175 9.88 -6.25 -9.50
C LEU A 175 10.76 -5.96 -10.71
N SER A 176 10.15 -5.87 -11.90
CA SER A 176 10.87 -5.60 -13.14
C SER A 176 11.54 -4.24 -13.13
N ASN A 177 10.97 -3.26 -12.42
CA ASN A 177 11.48 -1.89 -12.41
C ASN A 177 12.14 -1.44 -11.09
N ASN A 178 12.31 -2.34 -10.11
CA ASN A 178 12.69 -1.97 -8.72
C ASN A 178 11.86 -0.84 -8.12
N LYS A 179 10.56 -0.82 -8.40
CA LYS A 179 9.69 0.29 -8.04
C LYS A 179 8.65 -0.15 -7.05
N GLN A 180 8.35 0.73 -6.10
CA GLN A 180 7.15 0.62 -5.28
C GLN A 180 6.33 1.89 -5.37
N THR A 181 5.02 1.77 -5.26
CA THR A 181 4.08 2.89 -5.24
C THR A 181 3.19 2.75 -4.00
N PRO A 182 3.51 3.47 -2.91
CA PRO A 182 2.65 3.52 -1.74
C PRO A 182 1.44 4.42 -2.00
N VAL A 183 0.24 3.95 -1.62
CA VAL A 183 -1.01 4.68 -1.73
C VAL A 183 -1.82 4.53 -0.47
N LEU A 184 -2.32 5.64 0.07
CA LEU A 184 -3.22 5.63 1.22
C LEU A 184 -4.45 4.75 0.93
N ARG A 185 -4.71 3.75 1.77
CA ARG A 185 -5.86 2.84 1.64
C ARG A 185 -7.17 3.60 1.55
N ALA A 186 -7.32 4.65 2.36
CA ALA A 186 -8.51 5.51 2.40
C ALA A 186 -8.59 6.59 1.30
N SER A 187 -7.69 6.57 0.30
CA SER A 187 -7.68 7.58 -0.78
C SER A 187 -8.75 7.37 -1.84
N TRP A 188 -9.43 6.22 -1.85
CA TRP A 188 -10.45 5.84 -2.83
C TRP A 188 -11.60 5.09 -2.15
N ASP A 189 -12.72 4.97 -2.85
CA ASP A 189 -13.95 4.36 -2.32
C ASP A 189 -14.52 3.29 -3.26
N LEU A 190 -14.49 3.57 -4.57
CA LEU A 190 -14.97 2.68 -5.62
C LEU A 190 -13.92 2.49 -6.71
N GLY A 191 -13.76 1.26 -7.18
CA GLY A 191 -12.96 0.91 -8.36
C GLY A 191 -13.86 0.46 -9.51
N PHE A 192 -13.71 1.06 -10.68
CA PHE A 192 -14.50 0.80 -11.88
C PHE A 192 -13.67 -0.03 -12.86
N TYR A 193 -14.12 -1.26 -13.12
CA TYR A 193 -13.36 -2.21 -13.94
C TYR A 193 -13.25 -1.71 -15.39
N THR A 194 -12.06 -1.82 -15.97
CA THR A 194 -11.74 -1.29 -17.31
C THR A 194 -11.76 -2.35 -18.40
N GLY A 195 -11.95 -3.63 -18.03
CA GLY A 195 -12.15 -4.73 -18.99
C GLY A 195 -13.52 -4.67 -19.68
N ASN A 196 -13.95 -5.79 -20.26
CA ASN A 196 -15.16 -5.82 -21.08
C ASN A 196 -16.45 -5.64 -20.26
N GLU A 197 -16.50 -6.26 -19.07
CA GLU A 197 -17.66 -6.23 -18.18
C GLU A 197 -17.81 -4.86 -17.50
N PHE A 198 -19.02 -4.53 -17.05
CA PHE A 198 -19.29 -3.28 -16.32
C PHE A 198 -19.41 -3.55 -14.82
N ARG A 199 -18.27 -3.79 -14.18
CA ARG A 199 -18.17 -4.19 -12.76
C ARG A 199 -17.57 -3.09 -11.91
N VAL A 200 -18.03 -2.99 -10.67
CA VAL A 200 -17.58 -2.00 -9.69
C VAL A 200 -17.21 -2.73 -8.40
N ILE A 201 -16.04 -2.41 -7.86
CA ILE A 201 -15.57 -2.89 -6.56
C ILE A 201 -15.69 -1.80 -5.50
N ILE A 202 -15.97 -2.20 -4.26
CA ILE A 202 -15.84 -1.35 -3.08
C ILE A 202 -14.45 -1.50 -2.46
N ASN A 203 -14.05 -0.52 -1.65
CA ASN A 203 -12.72 -0.52 -1.05
C ASN A 203 -12.56 -1.58 0.07
N ASN A 204 -12.16 -2.78 -0.33
CA ASN A 204 -11.77 -3.88 0.55
C ASN A 204 -10.58 -3.55 1.46
N THR A 205 -9.74 -2.58 1.12
CA THR A 205 -8.56 -2.22 1.94
C THR A 205 -8.91 -1.37 3.17
N THR A 206 -10.16 -0.94 3.28
CA THR A 206 -10.66 -0.16 4.41
C THR A 206 -11.71 -0.92 5.23
N GLY A 207 -12.25 -2.02 4.69
CA GLY A 207 -13.34 -2.79 5.31
C GLY A 207 -14.72 -2.39 4.80
N ALA A 208 -14.78 -1.68 3.66
CA ALA A 208 -16.02 -1.17 3.11
C ALA A 208 -17.04 -2.29 2.91
N ASN A 209 -18.30 -1.98 3.14
CA ASN A 209 -19.43 -2.88 2.96
C ASN A 209 -20.64 -2.09 2.42
N ALA A 210 -21.54 -2.79 1.74
CA ALA A 210 -22.66 -2.19 1.05
C ALA A 210 -23.91 -3.06 1.08
N VAL A 211 -25.06 -2.43 0.89
CA VAL A 211 -26.34 -3.10 0.74
C VAL A 211 -27.11 -2.53 -0.45
N LYS A 212 -27.78 -3.40 -1.20
CA LYS A 212 -28.67 -3.03 -2.30
C LYS A 212 -30.03 -2.61 -1.75
N VAL A 213 -30.59 -1.52 -2.25
CA VAL A 213 -31.99 -1.16 -2.01
C VAL A 213 -32.83 -1.37 -3.27
N ASN A 214 -34.10 -1.72 -3.13
CA ASN A 214 -34.98 -1.94 -4.28
C ASN A 214 -35.54 -0.63 -4.86
N LYS A 215 -34.64 0.33 -5.13
CA LYS A 215 -34.93 1.65 -5.69
C LYS A 215 -33.90 1.98 -6.76
N THR A 216 -34.30 2.74 -7.76
CA THR A 216 -33.43 3.17 -8.88
C THR A 216 -33.27 4.69 -8.89
N ASP A 217 -34.21 5.44 -8.33
CA ASP A 217 -34.02 6.87 -8.09
C ASP A 217 -33.26 7.10 -6.78
N ILE A 218 -32.05 7.65 -6.87
CA ILE A 218 -31.20 7.96 -5.73
C ILE A 218 -31.81 9.02 -4.80
N ASN A 219 -32.65 9.92 -5.31
CA ASN A 219 -33.31 10.93 -4.48
C ASN A 219 -34.43 10.31 -3.61
N SER A 220 -35.00 9.20 -4.05
CA SER A 220 -36.00 8.44 -3.29
C SER A 220 -35.41 7.59 -2.15
N VAL A 221 -34.08 7.46 -2.08
CA VAL A 221 -33.38 6.63 -1.08
C VAL A 221 -32.99 7.44 0.15
N SER A 222 -33.36 6.92 1.32
CA SER A 222 -33.13 7.51 2.64
C SER A 222 -32.80 6.45 3.69
N LEU A 223 -32.59 6.87 4.95
CA LEU A 223 -32.38 5.95 6.08
C LEU A 223 -33.56 5.02 6.36
N ALA A 224 -34.78 5.37 5.93
CA ALA A 224 -35.94 4.51 6.08
C ALA A 224 -35.87 3.23 5.20
N ASP A 225 -34.97 3.20 4.21
CA ASP A 225 -34.81 2.07 3.29
C ASP A 225 -33.86 0.99 3.81
N ILE A 226 -33.24 1.21 4.97
CA ILE A 226 -32.35 0.25 5.62
C ILE A 226 -32.71 0.11 7.09
N ASN A 227 -32.55 -1.11 7.61
CA ASN A 227 -32.64 -1.34 9.04
C ASN A 227 -31.25 -1.68 9.59
N LEU A 228 -30.59 -0.69 10.18
CA LEU A 228 -29.25 -0.87 10.75
C LEU A 228 -29.24 -1.76 12.01
N THR A 229 -30.40 -2.11 12.59
CA THR A 229 -30.46 -3.04 13.71
C THR A 229 -30.49 -4.49 13.26
N THR A 230 -31.12 -4.81 12.12
CA THR A 230 -31.25 -6.18 11.61
C THR A 230 -30.30 -6.49 10.45
N THR A 231 -29.85 -5.48 9.72
CA THR A 231 -28.87 -5.58 8.62
C THR A 231 -27.79 -4.53 8.84
N PRO A 232 -26.99 -4.65 9.92
CA PRO A 232 -25.97 -3.67 10.22
C PRO A 232 -24.90 -3.68 9.13
N LEU A 233 -24.64 -2.52 8.55
CA LEU A 233 -23.49 -2.28 7.69
C LEU A 233 -22.24 -2.17 8.58
N THR A 234 -21.80 -3.29 9.12
CA THR A 234 -20.70 -3.39 10.09
C THR A 234 -19.53 -4.20 9.55
N PHE A 235 -18.35 -3.90 10.09
CA PHE A 235 -17.14 -4.66 9.81
C PHE A 235 -16.21 -4.66 11.03
N GLY A 236 -15.69 -5.85 11.38
CA GLY A 236 -14.70 -6.03 12.42
C GLY A 236 -15.27 -6.56 13.74
N GLN A 237 -14.40 -6.92 14.68
CA GLN A 237 -14.78 -7.47 16.00
C GLN A 237 -15.70 -8.72 15.95
N GLY A 238 -15.64 -9.51 14.87
CA GLY A 238 -16.52 -10.67 14.67
C GLY A 238 -17.90 -10.33 14.11
N GLU A 239 -18.17 -9.06 13.86
CA GLU A 239 -19.41 -8.56 13.26
C GLU A 239 -19.31 -8.40 11.74
N GLY A 240 -20.47 -8.39 11.09
CA GLY A 240 -20.63 -8.21 9.65
C GLY A 240 -21.00 -9.50 8.94
N ASP A 241 -21.40 -9.37 7.68
CA ASP A 241 -21.84 -10.48 6.82
C ASP A 241 -21.05 -10.46 5.51
N LEU A 242 -20.65 -11.64 5.04
CA LEU A 242 -19.97 -11.78 3.75
C LEU A 242 -20.86 -11.39 2.57
N ALA A 243 -22.19 -11.38 2.73
CA ALA A 243 -23.14 -10.89 1.72
C ALA A 243 -23.04 -9.38 1.45
N PHE A 244 -22.41 -8.61 2.35
CA PHE A 244 -22.28 -7.15 2.24
C PHE A 244 -20.88 -6.68 1.84
N VAL A 245 -19.95 -7.60 1.57
CA VAL A 245 -18.60 -7.28 1.07
C VAL A 245 -18.38 -7.93 -0.29
N ASP A 246 -17.49 -7.36 -1.10
CA ASP A 246 -17.09 -8.00 -2.34
C ASP A 246 -16.37 -9.32 -2.06
N ASP A 247 -16.43 -10.23 -3.02
CA ASP A 247 -15.77 -11.53 -2.92
C ASP A 247 -14.27 -11.42 -2.57
N VAL A 248 -13.89 -12.13 -1.51
CA VAL A 248 -12.54 -12.07 -0.93
C VAL A 248 -11.49 -12.78 -1.79
N THR A 249 -11.87 -13.47 -2.86
CA THR A 249 -10.95 -14.06 -3.86
C THR A 249 -10.79 -13.18 -5.10
N GLY A 250 -11.66 -12.18 -5.29
CA GLY A 250 -11.57 -11.20 -6.37
C GLY A 250 -12.35 -11.57 -7.63
N ASP A 251 -13.34 -12.44 -7.46
CA ASP A 251 -14.32 -12.79 -8.48
C ASP A 251 -15.28 -11.60 -8.72
N LEU A 252 -15.13 -10.95 -9.87
CA LEU A 252 -15.94 -9.78 -10.24
C LEU A 252 -17.42 -10.12 -10.46
N THR A 253 -17.76 -11.40 -10.63
CA THR A 253 -19.16 -11.82 -10.75
C THR A 253 -19.91 -11.72 -9.42
N LYS A 254 -19.17 -11.65 -8.30
CA LYS A 254 -19.66 -11.65 -6.91
C LYS A 254 -19.37 -10.34 -6.17
N THR A 255 -19.36 -9.22 -6.89
CA THR A 255 -19.35 -7.88 -6.28
C THR A 255 -20.72 -7.57 -5.69
N VAL A 256 -20.76 -6.81 -4.58
CA VAL A 256 -22.03 -6.39 -3.95
C VAL A 256 -22.82 -5.50 -4.92
N ILE A 257 -22.13 -4.57 -5.56
CA ILE A 257 -22.65 -3.82 -6.70
C ILE A 257 -22.61 -4.76 -7.89
N GLY A 258 -23.79 -5.20 -8.35
CA GLY A 258 -23.89 -6.12 -9.48
C GLY A 258 -23.39 -5.50 -10.78
N GLU A 259 -23.35 -6.30 -11.85
CA GLU A 259 -23.03 -5.76 -13.17
C GLU A 259 -23.97 -4.63 -13.56
N VAL A 260 -23.40 -3.53 -14.04
CA VAL A 260 -24.15 -2.36 -14.46
C VAL A 260 -24.86 -2.68 -15.77
N SER A 261 -26.19 -2.70 -15.72
CA SER A 261 -27.06 -2.96 -16.86
C SER A 261 -26.94 -1.85 -17.91
N ALA A 262 -27.12 -2.23 -19.17
CA ALA A 262 -27.29 -1.27 -20.27
C ALA A 262 -28.63 -0.51 -20.19
N ASN A 263 -29.62 -1.06 -19.50
CA ASN A 263 -30.88 -0.40 -19.21
C ASN A 263 -30.82 0.29 -17.85
N ASP A 264 -30.88 1.61 -17.83
CA ASP A 264 -30.80 2.40 -16.61
C ASP A 264 -31.84 2.00 -15.56
N ALA A 265 -33.04 1.58 -15.98
CA ALA A 265 -34.10 1.18 -15.06
C ALA A 265 -33.76 -0.08 -14.24
N ASP A 266 -32.77 -0.86 -14.64
CA ASP A 266 -32.32 -2.05 -13.90
C ASP A 266 -31.21 -1.73 -12.90
N ASN A 267 -30.57 -0.55 -13.02
CA ASN A 267 -29.47 -0.13 -12.17
C ASN A 267 -29.99 0.40 -10.83
N LYS A 268 -29.93 -0.45 -9.80
CA LYS A 268 -30.36 -0.17 -8.42
C LYS A 268 -29.42 0.78 -7.69
N VAL A 269 -29.96 1.43 -6.66
CA VAL A 269 -29.20 2.22 -5.69
C VAL A 269 -28.63 1.28 -4.63
N TYR A 270 -27.43 1.60 -4.17
CA TYR A 270 -26.72 0.92 -3.10
C TYR A 270 -26.39 1.92 -1.98
N ILE A 271 -26.39 1.45 -0.74
CA ILE A 271 -25.93 2.23 0.41
C ILE A 271 -24.62 1.63 0.89
N ILE A 272 -23.60 2.46 1.04
CA ILE A 272 -22.23 2.07 1.34
C ILE A 272 -21.83 2.64 2.69
N ASN A 273 -21.36 1.74 3.57
CA ASN A 273 -20.46 2.11 4.64
C ASN A 273 -19.03 2.01 4.10
N ARG A 274 -18.35 3.16 4.00
CA ARG A 274 -17.00 3.26 3.46
C ARG A 274 -15.96 2.51 4.30
N ALA A 275 -16.31 2.25 5.58
CA ALA A 275 -15.48 1.77 6.69
C ALA A 275 -14.01 2.19 6.52
N ASN A 276 -13.64 3.28 7.16
CA ASN A 276 -12.51 4.12 6.81
C ASN A 276 -11.31 3.89 7.74
N GLY A 277 -10.80 2.65 7.67
CA GLY A 277 -9.47 2.14 8.06
C GLY A 277 -8.55 3.03 8.92
N GLY A 278 -7.99 2.51 10.01
CA GLY A 278 -6.90 1.56 9.76
C GLY A 278 -6.39 0.83 10.99
N GLY A 279 -7.22 0.60 12.00
CA GLY A 279 -6.86 -0.22 13.15
C GLY A 279 -7.32 -1.66 12.99
N PHE A 280 -6.40 -2.61 13.04
CA PHE A 280 -6.77 -3.99 13.38
C PHE A 280 -7.48 -4.00 14.74
N GLY A 281 -8.65 -4.64 14.84
CA GLY A 281 -9.39 -4.76 16.10
C GLY A 281 -10.38 -3.63 16.42
N SER A 282 -10.82 -2.84 15.44
CA SER A 282 -11.95 -1.91 15.62
C SER A 282 -13.23 -2.44 15.00
N LEU A 283 -14.38 -2.12 15.61
CA LEU A 283 -15.70 -2.29 15.00
C LEU A 283 -16.06 -1.00 14.26
N TYR A 284 -16.41 -1.13 12.98
CA TYR A 284 -16.85 -0.01 12.17
C TYR A 284 -18.30 -0.22 11.77
N ALA A 285 -19.20 0.60 12.31
CA ALA A 285 -20.62 0.57 11.98
C ALA A 285 -21.01 1.78 11.12
N GLY A 286 -21.78 1.54 10.07
CA GLY A 286 -22.41 2.60 9.29
C GLY A 286 -23.40 3.37 10.17
N THR A 287 -23.30 4.70 10.17
CA THR A 287 -24.24 5.58 10.86
C THR A 287 -24.89 6.51 9.84
N ALA A 288 -25.97 7.17 10.26
CA ALA A 288 -26.65 8.17 9.45
C ALA A 288 -25.69 9.24 8.86
N ASP A 289 -24.57 9.52 9.53
CA ASP A 289 -23.59 10.53 9.11
C ASP A 289 -22.49 9.99 8.18
N SER A 290 -22.27 8.67 8.14
CA SER A 290 -21.17 8.06 7.38
C SER A 290 -21.62 7.35 6.10
N LEU A 291 -22.91 7.07 5.95
CA LEU A 291 -23.44 6.32 4.82
C LEU A 291 -23.58 7.16 3.55
N ILE A 292 -23.13 6.57 2.44
CA ILE A 292 -23.22 7.15 1.10
C ILE A 292 -24.20 6.32 0.27
N LYS A 293 -25.16 6.96 -0.39
CA LYS A 293 -25.99 6.32 -1.41
C LYS A 293 -25.35 6.49 -2.78
N VAL A 294 -25.33 5.42 -3.58
CA VAL A 294 -24.73 5.42 -4.91
C VAL A 294 -25.64 4.73 -5.92
N ARG A 295 -25.60 5.22 -7.16
CA ARG A 295 -26.13 4.51 -8.34
C ARG A 295 -25.08 4.59 -9.44
N VAL A 296 -24.85 3.49 -10.12
CA VAL A 296 -23.92 3.44 -11.26
C VAL A 296 -24.70 3.15 -12.51
N LEU A 297 -24.45 3.94 -13.54
CA LEU A 297 -25.02 3.79 -14.88
C LEU A 297 -23.92 3.53 -15.89
N LYS A 298 -24.28 2.89 -17.00
CA LYS A 298 -23.36 2.61 -18.09
C LYS A 298 -23.35 3.78 -19.07
N THR A 299 -22.18 4.08 -19.62
CA THR A 299 -22.03 4.97 -20.78
C THR A 299 -21.40 4.20 -21.95
N ALA A 300 -21.32 4.83 -23.11
CA ALA A 300 -20.66 4.22 -24.28
C ALA A 300 -19.20 3.87 -24.01
N THR A 301 -18.50 4.67 -23.19
CA THR A 301 -17.06 4.55 -22.94
C THR A 301 -16.71 4.17 -21.49
N GLY A 302 -17.70 3.97 -20.62
CA GLY A 302 -17.47 3.63 -19.21
C GLY A 302 -18.71 3.79 -18.34
N TYR A 303 -18.61 4.62 -17.31
CA TYR A 303 -19.61 4.69 -16.24
C TYR A 303 -20.01 6.12 -15.93
N THR A 304 -21.22 6.27 -15.42
CA THR A 304 -21.66 7.47 -14.69
C THR A 304 -21.95 7.04 -13.25
N LEU A 305 -21.21 7.59 -12.29
CA LEU A 305 -21.47 7.43 -10.88
C LEU A 305 -22.34 8.60 -10.40
N GLN A 306 -23.50 8.29 -9.81
CA GLN A 306 -24.29 9.21 -9.01
C GLN A 306 -24.06 8.86 -7.53
N TYR A 307 -23.76 9.85 -6.70
CA TYR A 307 -23.56 9.62 -5.26
C TYR A 307 -23.94 10.82 -4.41
N ALA A 308 -24.34 10.54 -3.17
CA ALA A 308 -24.68 11.57 -2.18
C ALA A 308 -24.52 11.00 -0.77
N SER A 309 -24.37 11.86 0.24
CA SER A 309 -24.64 11.43 1.61
C SER A 309 -26.09 10.93 1.72
N ILE A 310 -26.36 9.92 2.55
CA ILE A 310 -27.72 9.37 2.69
C ILE A 310 -28.75 10.40 3.16
N LYS A 311 -28.30 11.49 3.80
CA LYS A 311 -29.13 12.61 4.26
C LYS A 311 -29.38 13.67 3.18
N GLU A 312 -28.62 13.67 2.09
CA GLU A 312 -28.74 14.68 1.04
C GLU A 312 -29.93 14.39 0.10
N THR A 313 -30.59 15.47 -0.32
CA THR A 313 -31.74 15.43 -1.25
C THR A 313 -31.33 15.64 -2.70
N THR A 314 -30.05 15.91 -2.95
CA THR A 314 -29.44 16.02 -4.28
C THR A 314 -28.18 15.17 -4.34
N PHE A 315 -27.74 14.81 -5.53
CA PHE A 315 -26.56 13.97 -5.73
C PHE A 315 -25.54 14.64 -6.65
N LYS A 316 -24.28 14.22 -6.48
CA LYS A 316 -23.15 14.55 -7.36
C LYS A 316 -23.00 13.49 -8.43
N THR A 317 -22.43 13.89 -9.57
CA THR A 317 -22.16 12.98 -10.69
C THR A 317 -20.68 13.00 -11.03
N VAL A 318 -20.11 11.82 -11.29
CA VAL A 318 -18.77 11.64 -11.86
C VAL A 318 -18.90 10.79 -13.12
N ILE A 319 -18.29 11.23 -14.22
CA ILE A 319 -18.18 10.44 -15.45
C ILE A 319 -16.80 9.77 -15.41
N ILE A 320 -16.77 8.44 -15.57
CA ILE A 320 -15.55 7.63 -15.53
C ILE A 320 -15.38 6.97 -16.88
N THR A 321 -14.32 7.31 -17.59
CA THR A 321 -13.98 6.68 -18.88
C THR A 321 -13.09 5.46 -18.63
N LYS A 322 -13.40 4.31 -19.24
CA LYS A 322 -12.53 3.14 -19.14
C LYS A 322 -11.17 3.42 -19.76
N ASN A 323 -10.11 3.07 -19.04
CA ASN A 323 -8.74 3.11 -19.53
C ASN A 323 -8.11 1.71 -19.45
N THR A 324 -7.88 1.10 -20.60
CA THR A 324 -7.40 -0.29 -20.70
C THR A 324 -5.96 -0.50 -20.20
N SER A 325 -5.23 0.59 -19.93
CA SER A 325 -3.89 0.57 -19.33
C SER A 325 -3.91 0.22 -17.85
N TYR A 326 -5.05 0.40 -17.18
CA TYR A 326 -5.25 0.07 -15.76
C TYR A 326 -6.20 -1.12 -15.65
N ASN A 327 -6.21 -1.80 -14.49
CA ASN A 327 -7.27 -2.77 -14.17
C ASN A 327 -8.57 -2.07 -13.74
N PHE A 328 -8.44 -0.95 -13.02
CA PHE A 328 -9.56 -0.17 -12.49
C PHE A 328 -9.25 1.33 -12.55
N GLN A 329 -10.26 2.13 -12.90
CA GLN A 329 -10.28 3.56 -12.58
C GLN A 329 -10.88 3.74 -11.18
N HIS A 330 -10.32 4.58 -10.33
CA HIS A 330 -10.78 4.71 -8.94
C HIS A 330 -11.41 6.08 -8.70
N VAL A 331 -12.43 6.14 -7.85
CA VAL A 331 -13.08 7.40 -7.42
C VAL A 331 -13.00 7.56 -5.91
N SER A 332 -12.82 8.80 -5.46
CA SER A 332 -12.94 9.20 -4.06
C SER A 332 -14.17 10.08 -3.87
N PHE A 333 -15.05 9.72 -2.93
CA PHE A 333 -16.19 10.55 -2.55
C PHE A 333 -15.76 11.88 -1.92
N ASN A 334 -14.63 11.87 -1.19
CA ASN A 334 -14.08 13.07 -0.55
C ASN A 334 -13.59 14.10 -1.57
N LYS A 335 -12.93 13.63 -2.64
CA LYS A 335 -12.48 14.51 -3.74
C LYS A 335 -13.57 14.77 -4.77
N GLY A 336 -14.58 13.90 -4.83
CA GLY A 336 -15.65 13.93 -5.84
C GLY A 336 -15.15 13.77 -7.28
N ALA A 337 -14.06 13.03 -7.45
CA ALA A 337 -13.38 12.86 -8.73
C ALA A 337 -12.61 11.53 -8.77
N GLU A 338 -12.15 11.18 -9.98
CA GLU A 338 -11.19 10.09 -10.18
C GLU A 338 -9.88 10.35 -9.42
N VAL A 339 -9.26 9.28 -8.93
CA VAL A 339 -7.99 9.29 -8.21
C VAL A 339 -7.06 8.20 -8.74
N THR A 340 -5.76 8.47 -8.75
CA THR A 340 -4.74 7.48 -9.09
C THR A 340 -4.45 6.61 -7.87
N VAL A 341 -4.60 5.29 -8.01
CA VAL A 341 -4.38 4.30 -6.93
C VAL A 341 -3.44 3.21 -7.43
N GLN A 342 -3.92 2.33 -8.29
CA GLN A 342 -3.07 1.30 -8.89
C GLN A 342 -2.19 1.93 -9.97
N PRO A 343 -0.91 1.52 -10.09
CA PRO A 343 -0.13 1.74 -11.31
C PRO A 343 -0.82 1.10 -12.53
N THR A 344 -0.31 1.38 -13.73
CA THR A 344 -0.77 0.67 -14.94
C THR A 344 -0.61 -0.85 -14.72
N LYS A 345 -1.49 -1.65 -15.31
CA LYS A 345 -1.60 -3.09 -14.99
C LYS A 345 -0.35 -3.91 -15.30
N GLY A 346 0.60 -3.38 -16.07
CA GLY A 346 1.91 -3.99 -16.33
C GLY A 346 3.05 -3.46 -15.46
N ALA A 347 2.79 -2.50 -14.57
CA ALA A 347 3.79 -1.82 -13.74
C ALA A 347 3.60 -2.11 -12.24
N TRP A 348 3.09 -3.31 -11.92
CA TRP A 348 3.09 -3.89 -10.57
C TRP A 348 2.77 -5.38 -10.62
N ASP A 349 3.37 -6.13 -9.70
CA ASP A 349 3.26 -7.58 -9.58
C ASP A 349 2.47 -8.00 -8.35
N ILE A 350 2.77 -7.36 -7.22
CA ILE A 350 2.15 -7.63 -5.92
C ILE A 350 1.76 -6.33 -5.22
N GLU A 351 0.77 -6.42 -4.34
CA GLU A 351 0.37 -5.34 -3.44
C GLU A 351 0.44 -5.85 -2.00
N TRP A 352 1.33 -5.27 -1.19
CA TRP A 352 1.29 -5.47 0.26
C TRP A 352 0.31 -4.48 0.88
N THR A 353 -0.67 -4.95 1.65
CA THR A 353 -1.74 -4.09 2.17
C THR A 353 -2.44 -4.69 3.40
N TYR A 354 -3.46 -4.00 3.87
CA TYR A 354 -4.55 -4.55 4.66
C TYR A 354 -5.70 -4.91 3.73
N ASN A 355 -6.35 -6.05 3.96
CA ASN A 355 -7.42 -6.52 3.10
C ASN A 355 -8.59 -7.11 3.89
N THR A 356 -9.82 -6.89 3.40
CA THR A 356 -10.98 -7.70 3.79
C THR A 356 -10.78 -9.14 3.37
N TYR A 357 -10.86 -10.06 4.33
CA TYR A 357 -10.81 -11.50 4.13
C TYR A 357 -11.99 -12.17 4.84
N LYS A 358 -11.98 -13.50 4.95
CA LYS A 358 -12.94 -14.25 5.76
C LYS A 358 -12.23 -15.01 6.87
N THR A 359 -12.86 -15.08 8.05
CA THR A 359 -12.45 -15.96 9.14
C THR A 359 -13.62 -16.82 9.57
N ALA A 360 -13.34 -18.04 10.04
CA ALA A 360 -14.35 -18.87 10.66
C ALA A 360 -14.78 -18.22 11.98
N LEU A 361 -16.08 -17.97 12.13
CA LEU A 361 -16.70 -17.60 13.41
C LEU A 361 -17.09 -18.87 14.19
N SER A 362 -17.48 -19.92 13.46
CA SER A 362 -17.77 -21.27 13.95
C SER A 362 -17.37 -22.28 12.87
N ALA A 363 -17.65 -23.57 13.09
CA ALA A 363 -17.38 -24.61 12.11
C ALA A 363 -18.08 -24.37 10.74
N ASP A 364 -19.27 -23.77 10.77
CA ASP A 364 -20.15 -23.64 9.59
C ASP A 364 -20.41 -22.18 9.19
N ALA A 365 -19.85 -21.20 9.90
CA ALA A 365 -20.10 -19.78 9.65
C ALA A 365 -18.79 -19.02 9.45
N TYR A 366 -18.77 -18.18 8.41
CA TYR A 366 -17.68 -17.24 8.14
C TYR A 366 -18.18 -15.80 8.25
N VAL A 367 -17.30 -14.94 8.76
CA VAL A 367 -17.54 -13.50 8.84
C VAL A 367 -16.44 -12.73 8.10
N PRO A 368 -16.74 -11.53 7.59
CA PRO A 368 -15.72 -10.65 7.06
C PRO A 368 -14.69 -10.29 8.14
N TYR A 369 -13.42 -10.23 7.76
CA TYR A 369 -12.32 -10.05 8.70
C TYR A 369 -11.25 -9.11 8.16
N ALA A 370 -10.81 -8.23 9.05
CA ALA A 370 -9.68 -7.33 8.89
C ALA A 370 -8.35 -8.08 8.83
N TYR A 371 -7.75 -8.25 7.65
CA TYR A 371 -6.47 -8.95 7.52
C TYR A 371 -5.31 -7.98 7.22
N PRO A 372 -4.51 -7.57 8.22
CA PRO A 372 -3.34 -6.73 8.01
C PRO A 372 -2.19 -7.53 7.38
N ASP A 373 -1.22 -6.84 6.80
CA ASP A 373 0.02 -7.45 6.29
C ASP A 373 -0.26 -8.57 5.24
N PHE A 374 -1.30 -8.38 4.41
CA PHE A 374 -1.73 -9.30 3.35
C PHE A 374 -1.03 -8.95 2.03
N VAL A 375 -0.78 -9.94 1.17
CA VAL A 375 -0.12 -9.72 -0.13
C VAL A 375 -1.04 -10.20 -1.25
N LEU A 376 -1.54 -9.27 -2.05
CA LEU A 376 -2.33 -9.53 -3.24
C LEU A 376 -1.42 -9.67 -4.47
N VAL A 377 -1.83 -10.50 -5.42
CA VAL A 377 -1.19 -10.70 -6.73
C VAL A 377 -1.99 -9.95 -7.80
N ASN A 378 -1.32 -9.32 -8.77
CA ASN A 378 -1.95 -8.70 -9.93
C ASN A 378 -2.42 -9.74 -10.97
N ASP A 379 -3.33 -10.63 -10.57
CA ASP A 379 -3.88 -11.70 -11.40
C ASP A 379 -4.51 -11.14 -12.69
N LYS A 380 -5.19 -10.00 -12.59
CA LYS A 380 -5.87 -9.33 -13.73
C LYS A 380 -4.89 -8.67 -14.71
N GLY A 381 -3.71 -8.29 -14.23
CA GLY A 381 -2.59 -7.85 -15.07
C GLY A 381 -1.87 -9.00 -15.77
N GLY A 382 -2.18 -10.26 -15.40
CA GLY A 382 -1.59 -11.46 -16.00
C GLY A 382 -0.48 -12.10 -15.14
N VAL A 383 -0.23 -11.58 -13.94
CA VAL A 383 0.80 -12.09 -13.04
C VAL A 383 0.37 -13.44 -12.48
N LYS A 384 1.32 -14.37 -12.45
CA LYS A 384 1.11 -15.72 -11.89
C LYS A 384 2.18 -16.04 -10.87
N VAL A 385 1.81 -16.74 -9.82
CA VAL A 385 2.73 -17.04 -8.71
C VAL A 385 2.74 -18.54 -8.42
N ALA A 386 3.85 -19.03 -7.89
CA ALA A 386 3.96 -20.34 -7.26
C ALA A 386 4.61 -20.18 -5.88
N GLN A 387 4.19 -20.99 -4.90
CA GLN A 387 4.88 -21.10 -3.61
C GLN A 387 5.79 -22.34 -3.63
N ILE A 388 7.05 -22.19 -3.25
CA ILE A 388 8.02 -23.27 -3.15
C ILE A 388 8.48 -23.40 -1.71
N LEU A 389 8.40 -24.59 -1.14
CA LEU A 389 8.96 -24.88 0.18
C LEU A 389 10.47 -25.12 0.07
N THR A 390 11.23 -24.67 1.07
CA THR A 390 12.69 -24.82 1.10
C THR A 390 13.14 -26.28 1.20
N THR A 391 12.26 -27.17 1.68
CA THR A 391 12.43 -28.62 1.66
C THR A 391 12.37 -29.23 0.26
N THR A 392 11.68 -28.58 -0.69
CA THR A 392 11.64 -28.99 -2.11
C THR A 392 12.83 -28.43 -2.87
N LYS A 393 13.14 -27.14 -2.68
CA LYS A 393 14.25 -26.44 -3.32
C LYS A 393 14.61 -25.24 -2.46
N THR A 394 15.90 -24.94 -2.25
CA THR A 394 16.28 -23.69 -1.56
C THR A 394 16.12 -22.48 -2.47
N TYR A 395 15.92 -21.30 -1.87
CA TYR A 395 15.84 -20.05 -2.62
C TYR A 395 17.08 -19.82 -3.51
N ASP A 396 18.28 -20.00 -2.96
CA ASP A 396 19.53 -19.76 -3.68
C ASP A 396 19.71 -20.74 -4.86
N ALA A 397 19.32 -22.01 -4.66
CA ALA A 397 19.47 -23.05 -5.69
C ALA A 397 18.39 -23.03 -6.78
N TYR A 398 17.28 -22.30 -6.61
CA TYR A 398 16.25 -22.18 -7.64
C TYR A 398 16.75 -21.37 -8.85
N ALA A 399 16.69 -21.97 -10.03
CA ALA A 399 17.24 -21.46 -11.29
C ALA A 399 16.29 -21.67 -12.47
N GLU A 400 16.64 -21.16 -13.66
CA GLU A 400 15.79 -21.21 -14.85
C GLU A 400 15.30 -22.61 -15.22
N ALA A 401 16.14 -23.64 -15.05
CA ALA A 401 15.77 -25.03 -15.34
C ALA A 401 14.60 -25.54 -14.47
N ASP A 402 14.37 -24.95 -13.29
CA ASP A 402 13.27 -25.34 -12.38
C ASP A 402 11.91 -24.77 -12.82
N ILE A 403 11.89 -23.79 -13.74
CA ILE A 403 10.65 -23.14 -14.20
C ILE A 403 9.73 -24.16 -14.89
N VAL A 404 10.30 -25.12 -15.63
CA VAL A 404 9.53 -26.12 -16.39
C VAL A 404 8.66 -27.01 -15.49
N SER A 405 9.09 -27.24 -14.25
CA SER A 405 8.36 -28.03 -13.24
C SER A 405 7.59 -27.16 -12.25
N THR A 406 7.60 -25.84 -12.43
CA THR A 406 6.92 -24.90 -11.52
C THR A 406 5.46 -24.70 -11.93
N THR A 407 4.54 -25.06 -11.03
CA THR A 407 3.10 -24.88 -11.25
C THR A 407 2.67 -23.48 -10.85
N PHE A 408 2.55 -22.60 -11.83
CA PHE A 408 2.05 -21.23 -11.64
C PHE A 408 0.52 -21.17 -11.57
N ALA A 409 -0.01 -20.33 -10.68
CA ALA A 409 -1.43 -20.04 -10.56
C ALA A 409 -1.70 -18.53 -10.72
N ALA A 410 -2.80 -18.20 -11.40
CA ALA A 410 -3.37 -16.87 -11.43
C ALA A 410 -4.39 -16.75 -10.28
N ASP A 411 -3.89 -16.65 -9.06
CA ASP A 411 -4.71 -16.52 -7.85
C ASP A 411 -4.27 -15.27 -7.08
N ARG A 412 -5.21 -14.32 -6.93
CA ARG A 412 -5.01 -13.05 -6.23
C ARG A 412 -4.46 -13.23 -4.82
N ASN A 413 -4.84 -14.30 -4.13
CA ASN A 413 -4.53 -14.53 -2.73
C ASN A 413 -3.40 -15.56 -2.52
N LEU A 414 -2.71 -15.99 -3.57
CA LEU A 414 -1.74 -17.10 -3.47
C LEU A 414 -0.64 -16.84 -2.42
N ILE A 415 -0.09 -15.63 -2.40
CA ILE A 415 0.81 -15.21 -1.31
C ILE A 415 -0.03 -14.94 -0.07
N GLY A 416 -0.97 -14.00 -0.17
CA GLY A 416 -1.99 -13.73 0.84
C GLY A 416 -1.38 -13.52 2.22
N SER A 417 -1.77 -14.38 3.16
CA SER A 417 -1.23 -14.41 4.53
C SER A 417 -0.14 -15.45 4.75
N SER A 418 0.10 -16.32 3.77
CA SER A 418 0.89 -17.55 3.94
C SER A 418 2.39 -17.29 4.18
N TRP A 419 2.87 -16.09 3.88
CA TRP A 419 4.27 -15.65 3.95
C TRP A 419 4.77 -15.35 5.38
N ARG A 420 3.86 -15.21 6.34
CA ARG A 420 4.17 -14.82 7.72
C ARG A 420 3.50 -15.70 8.76
N SER A 421 3.96 -15.63 10.00
CA SER A 421 3.32 -16.23 11.18
C SER A 421 2.63 -15.16 12.04
N THR A 422 1.63 -15.56 12.82
CA THR A 422 0.97 -14.74 13.85
C THR A 422 1.12 -15.37 15.22
N GLY A 423 1.02 -14.56 16.27
CA GLY A 423 1.07 -15.00 17.67
C GLY A 423 -0.23 -15.62 18.20
N GLY A 424 -1.16 -16.07 17.35
CA GLY A 424 -2.51 -16.53 17.73
C GLY A 424 -3.59 -15.43 17.72
N PRO A 425 -4.83 -15.71 18.16
CA PRO A 425 -5.92 -14.73 18.21
C PRO A 425 -5.55 -13.50 19.04
N GLY A 426 -5.62 -12.32 18.45
CA GLY A 426 -5.19 -11.06 19.08
C GLY A 426 -3.66 -10.82 19.07
N GLY A 427 -2.87 -11.80 18.65
CA GLY A 427 -1.42 -11.69 18.49
C GLY A 427 -1.02 -11.04 17.17
N GLY A 428 -0.03 -10.14 17.21
CA GLY A 428 0.59 -9.57 16.01
C GLY A 428 1.33 -10.62 15.17
N ALA A 429 1.76 -10.22 13.97
CA ALA A 429 2.67 -11.04 13.19
C ALA A 429 3.98 -11.24 13.95
N THR A 430 4.42 -12.49 14.09
CA THR A 430 5.66 -12.83 14.82
C THR A 430 6.88 -12.75 13.91
N GLY A 431 6.72 -12.99 12.61
CA GLY A 431 7.78 -12.77 11.62
C GLY A 431 7.46 -13.36 10.25
N ALA A 432 8.35 -13.11 9.29
CA ALA A 432 8.36 -13.75 7.99
C ALA A 432 8.71 -15.24 8.13
N LYS A 433 8.03 -16.08 7.37
CA LYS A 433 8.33 -17.52 7.34
C LYS A 433 9.53 -17.78 6.43
N THR A 434 10.48 -18.57 6.94
CA THR A 434 11.73 -18.92 6.25
C THR A 434 11.69 -20.29 5.56
N ASP A 435 10.60 -21.03 5.71
CA ASP A 435 10.39 -22.36 5.14
C ASP A 435 9.92 -22.32 3.66
N ARG A 436 9.76 -21.13 3.09
CA ARG A 436 9.20 -20.94 1.75
C ARG A 436 9.72 -19.69 1.05
N PHE A 437 9.58 -19.69 -0.26
CA PHE A 437 9.68 -18.50 -1.11
C PHE A 437 8.64 -18.60 -2.23
N TYR A 438 8.54 -17.54 -3.03
CA TYR A 438 7.58 -17.43 -4.12
C TYR A 438 8.32 -17.24 -5.44
N VAL A 439 7.76 -17.81 -6.50
CA VAL A 439 8.21 -17.60 -7.87
C VAL A 439 7.11 -16.83 -8.58
N ILE A 440 7.43 -15.66 -9.10
CA ILE A 440 6.49 -14.70 -9.69
C ILE A 440 6.83 -14.61 -11.17
N LYS A 441 5.86 -14.97 -12.02
CA LYS A 441 5.89 -14.69 -13.44
C LYS A 441 5.09 -13.40 -13.67
N ASP A 442 5.78 -12.34 -14.06
CA ASP A 442 5.16 -11.03 -14.28
C ASP A 442 4.29 -11.00 -15.54
N ALA A 443 3.61 -9.86 -15.76
CA ALA A 443 2.69 -9.66 -16.88
C ALA A 443 3.35 -9.76 -18.27
N VAL A 444 4.67 -9.50 -18.37
CA VAL A 444 5.42 -9.56 -19.63
C VAL A 444 6.18 -10.87 -19.82
N GLY A 445 6.20 -11.73 -18.79
CA GLY A 445 6.73 -13.09 -18.83
C GLY A 445 8.10 -13.27 -18.18
N ASN A 446 8.70 -12.23 -17.57
CA ASN A 446 9.89 -12.44 -16.75
C ASN A 446 9.52 -13.28 -15.53
N VAL A 447 10.49 -14.05 -15.04
CA VAL A 447 10.32 -14.88 -13.85
C VAL A 447 11.29 -14.42 -12.77
N TYR A 448 10.74 -14.06 -11.62
CA TYR A 448 11.45 -13.66 -10.42
C TYR A 448 11.25 -14.70 -9.32
N LYS A 449 12.25 -14.88 -8.46
CA LYS A 449 12.06 -15.51 -7.14
C LYS A 449 12.04 -14.42 -6.08
N LEU A 450 11.18 -14.54 -5.08
CA LEU A 450 10.97 -13.57 -4.00
C LEU A 450 10.82 -14.28 -2.66
N LYS A 451 11.50 -13.81 -1.61
CA LYS A 451 11.28 -14.22 -0.22
C LYS A 451 11.13 -12.98 0.67
N PHE A 452 10.40 -13.16 1.77
CA PHE A 452 10.28 -12.14 2.81
C PHE A 452 11.40 -12.37 3.82
N ILE A 453 12.14 -11.30 4.13
CA ILE A 453 13.31 -11.34 5.02
C ILE A 453 12.89 -11.05 6.45
N SER A 454 12.15 -9.97 6.65
CA SER A 454 11.71 -9.55 7.97
C SER A 454 10.46 -8.67 7.90
N MET A 455 9.70 -8.61 8.99
CA MET A 455 8.50 -7.79 9.09
C MET A 455 8.15 -7.33 10.51
N GLY A 456 8.83 -7.77 11.56
CA GLY A 456 8.42 -7.46 12.93
C GLY A 456 9.39 -7.93 14.02
N ALA A 457 8.94 -7.84 15.27
CA ALA A 457 9.83 -8.03 16.42
C ALA A 457 10.48 -9.42 16.52
N GLY A 458 9.85 -10.47 16.01
CA GLY A 458 10.40 -11.84 16.07
C GLY A 458 11.39 -12.18 14.96
N ASP A 459 11.62 -11.30 13.99
CA ASP A 459 12.59 -11.48 12.90
C ASP A 459 13.55 -10.29 12.72
N GLY A 460 13.59 -9.38 13.71
CA GLY A 460 14.40 -8.16 13.67
C GLY A 460 13.88 -7.07 12.72
N GLY A 461 12.71 -7.28 12.10
CA GLY A 461 12.05 -6.31 11.24
C GLY A 461 11.21 -5.27 11.99
N THR A 462 10.60 -4.37 11.23
CA THR A 462 9.66 -3.35 11.75
C THR A 462 8.30 -3.53 11.10
N ARG A 463 7.24 -3.65 11.90
CA ARG A 463 5.87 -3.82 11.39
C ARG A 463 5.47 -2.64 10.52
N GLY A 464 4.74 -2.92 9.44
CA GLY A 464 4.40 -1.93 8.41
C GLY A 464 5.57 -1.57 7.48
N LYS A 465 6.74 -2.17 7.67
CA LYS A 465 7.93 -1.99 6.81
C LYS A 465 8.59 -3.33 6.48
N PRO A 466 7.85 -4.30 5.91
CA PRO A 466 8.43 -5.59 5.58
C PRO A 466 9.57 -5.43 4.56
N VAL A 467 10.57 -6.29 4.68
CA VAL A 467 11.72 -6.34 3.77
C VAL A 467 11.58 -7.59 2.90
N ILE A 468 11.67 -7.41 1.59
CA ILE A 468 11.73 -8.51 0.63
C ILE A 468 13.11 -8.60 -0.01
N GLU A 469 13.48 -9.81 -0.37
CA GLU A 469 14.56 -10.11 -1.30
C GLU A 469 13.95 -10.72 -2.55
N TYR A 470 14.38 -10.28 -3.73
CA TYR A 470 14.01 -10.92 -4.98
C TYR A 470 15.15 -10.89 -5.99
N ALA A 471 15.12 -11.82 -6.93
CA ALA A 471 16.09 -11.94 -7.99
C ALA A 471 15.45 -12.42 -9.29
N LEU A 472 15.94 -11.90 -10.42
CA LEU A 472 15.56 -12.39 -11.74
C LEU A 472 16.07 -13.82 -11.91
N VAL A 473 15.17 -14.72 -12.28
CA VAL A 473 15.49 -16.10 -12.66
C VAL A 473 15.59 -16.20 -14.18
N LYS A 474 14.66 -15.57 -14.90
CA LYS A 474 14.59 -15.60 -16.36
C LYS A 474 13.99 -14.30 -16.90
N LYS A 475 14.62 -13.72 -17.91
CA LYS A 475 14.04 -12.65 -18.73
C LYS A 475 13.14 -13.26 -19.83
N SER A 476 11.98 -12.65 -20.09
CA SER A 476 11.01 -13.06 -21.11
C SER A 476 11.62 -13.19 -22.52
#